data_AF-A0A9E3YWK0-F1
#
_entry.id   AF-A0A9E3YWK0-F1
#
_cell.length_a   1.000
_cell.length_b   1.000
_cell.length_c   1.000
_cell.angle_alpha   90.00
_cell.angle_beta   90.00
_cell.angle_gamma   90.00
#
_symmetry.space_group_name_H-M   'P 1'
#
loop_
_entity.id
_entity.type
_entity.pdbx_description
1 polymer ?
#
loop_
_entity_poly.entity_id
_entity_poly.type
_entity_poly.pdbx_seq_one_letter_code
_entity_poly.pdbx_strand_id
1 'polypeptide(L)'
;HILTASTYLGALYEIDTRLRPSGNAGTMVTSLAGFETYQRQRAWTWEHQALVRARCVAGDPALRERFETLRRALLCEPRDRDKVREDVAAMRERMVKHHKAEADLKRSAGGIVDIEFMVQYLVLAHAAEHPALAVFPDNVRILEAAGASGVLARETAEALTAAYLALRAENHRRALDLPDRERAERLLRDHEAVVRGTWVKLFSP
;
A
#
# COMPACT_ATOMS: atom_id res chain seq x y z
N HIS A 1 13.22 21.40 6.81
CA HIS A 1 14.55 22.01 6.80
C HIS A 1 15.59 21.08 7.43
N ILE A 2 15.50 20.74 8.73
CA ILE A 2 16.50 19.90 9.43
C ILE A 2 16.82 18.58 8.68
N LEU A 3 15.81 17.87 8.16
CA LEU A 3 16.02 16.57 7.50
C LEU A 3 16.59 16.66 6.08
N THR A 4 16.35 17.79 5.39
CA THR A 4 16.56 17.93 3.95
C THR A 4 17.68 18.90 3.60
N ALA A 5 18.16 19.70 4.56
CA ALA A 5 19.24 20.64 4.34
C ALA A 5 20.53 19.87 4.03
N SER A 6 21.20 20.23 2.94
CA SER A 6 22.48 19.64 2.57
C SER A 6 23.58 20.19 3.48
N THR A 7 24.31 19.30 4.12
CA THR A 7 25.53 19.62 4.88
C THR A 7 26.75 19.05 4.15
N TYR A 8 27.94 19.21 4.71
CA TYR A 8 29.15 18.57 4.16
C TYR A 8 29.07 17.02 4.17
N LEU A 9 28.17 16.43 4.96
CA LEU A 9 27.88 14.99 5.00
C LEU A 9 26.69 14.60 4.10
N GLY A 10 26.15 15.54 3.31
CA GLY A 10 24.91 15.38 2.57
C GLY A 10 23.66 15.72 3.41
N ALA A 11 22.50 15.29 2.94
CA ALA A 11 21.22 15.42 3.63
C ALA A 11 20.88 14.13 4.41
N LEU A 12 20.07 14.24 5.47
CA LEU A 12 19.68 13.07 6.28
C LEU A 12 18.69 12.19 5.52
N TYR A 13 17.59 12.78 5.03
CA TYR A 13 16.55 12.08 4.26
C TYR A 13 15.92 13.00 3.23
N GLU A 14 15.57 12.44 2.07
CA GLU A 14 14.58 13.05 1.20
C GLU A 14 13.19 12.90 1.82
N ILE A 15 12.44 14.01 1.88
CA ILE A 15 11.10 14.03 2.47
C ILE A 15 10.08 14.35 1.39
N ASP A 16 9.17 13.41 1.15
CA ASP A 16 8.03 13.58 0.27
C ASP A 16 6.75 13.85 1.08
N THR A 17 6.21 15.05 0.94
CA THR A 17 4.97 15.49 1.63
C THR A 17 3.76 15.56 0.69
N ARG A 18 3.86 15.01 -0.53
CA ARG A 18 2.82 15.15 -1.58
C ARG A 18 1.52 14.39 -1.29
N LEU A 19 1.52 13.45 -0.34
CA LEU A 19 0.34 12.67 0.05
C LEU A 19 -0.53 13.35 1.13
N ARG A 20 -0.22 14.59 1.51
CA ARG A 20 -1.07 15.37 2.43
C ARG A 20 -2.35 15.85 1.74
N PRO A 21 -3.42 16.22 2.48
CA PRO A 21 -4.63 16.80 1.89
C PRO A 21 -4.35 17.90 0.88
N SER A 22 -4.95 17.83 -0.31
CA SER A 22 -4.73 18.74 -1.43
C SER A 22 -3.29 18.77 -2.00
N GLY A 23 -2.46 17.79 -1.65
CA GLY A 23 -1.09 17.62 -2.13
C GLY A 23 -0.25 18.88 -1.99
N ASN A 24 0.44 19.28 -3.07
CA ASN A 24 1.31 20.47 -3.06
C ASN A 24 0.56 21.79 -2.83
N ALA A 25 -0.73 21.85 -3.15
CA ALA A 25 -1.56 23.03 -2.93
C ALA A 25 -2.12 23.12 -1.50
N GLY A 26 -2.00 22.05 -0.72
CA GLY A 26 -2.47 22.01 0.67
C GLY A 26 -1.48 22.57 1.68
N THR A 27 -1.99 22.93 2.84
CA THR A 27 -1.18 23.34 4.00
C THR A 27 -0.23 22.22 4.41
N MET A 28 0.95 22.58 4.92
CA MET A 28 1.95 21.59 5.35
C MET A 28 1.50 20.77 6.56
N VAL A 29 0.66 21.38 7.41
CA VAL A 29 0.08 20.77 8.60
C VAL A 29 -1.42 20.96 8.55
N THR A 30 -2.17 19.94 8.98
CA THR A 30 -3.63 19.95 9.03
C THR A 30 -4.08 19.48 10.41
N SER A 31 -5.13 20.09 10.96
CA SER A 31 -5.74 19.60 12.19
C SER A 31 -6.39 18.22 11.95
N LEU A 32 -6.55 17.42 12.99
CA LEU A 32 -7.18 16.09 12.85
C LEU A 32 -8.61 16.19 12.31
N ALA A 33 -9.38 17.19 12.76
CA ALA A 33 -10.73 17.45 12.26
C ALA A 33 -10.73 17.88 10.77
N GLY A 34 -9.78 18.72 10.36
CA GLY A 34 -9.64 19.10 8.94
C GLY A 34 -9.24 17.91 8.07
N PHE A 35 -8.37 17.03 8.58
CA PHE A 35 -8.00 15.79 7.92
C PHE A 35 -9.20 14.86 7.75
N GLU A 36 -10.01 14.66 8.80
CA GLU A 36 -11.25 13.86 8.72
C GLU A 36 -12.20 14.40 7.65
N THR A 37 -12.53 15.69 7.70
CA THR A 37 -13.44 16.32 6.74
C THR A 37 -12.95 16.14 5.30
N TYR A 38 -11.65 16.32 5.06
CA TYR A 38 -11.06 16.09 3.75
C TYR A 38 -11.20 14.63 3.31
N GLN A 39 -10.84 13.68 4.18
CA GLN A 39 -10.87 12.25 3.85
C GLN A 39 -12.28 11.74 3.53
N ARG A 40 -13.31 12.27 4.20
CA ARG A 40 -14.71 11.88 3.96
C ARG A 40 -15.32 12.53 2.73
N GLN A 41 -14.96 13.78 2.43
CA GLN A 41 -15.70 14.60 1.46
C GLN A 41 -14.98 14.82 0.13
N ARG A 42 -13.66 14.72 0.11
CA ARG A 42 -12.85 15.14 -1.05
C ARG A 42 -11.81 14.13 -1.50
N ALA A 43 -11.40 13.22 -0.62
CA ALA A 43 -10.34 12.27 -0.95
C ALA A 43 -10.77 11.28 -2.03
N TRP A 44 -9.86 11.02 -2.95
CA TRP A 44 -10.04 10.02 -4.00
C TRP A 44 -9.75 8.60 -3.47
N THR A 45 -10.25 7.56 -4.15
CA THR A 45 -10.00 6.16 -3.77
C THR A 45 -8.50 5.85 -3.60
N TRP A 46 -7.64 6.43 -4.45
CA TRP A 46 -6.18 6.25 -4.34
C TRP A 46 -5.57 6.90 -3.08
N GLU A 47 -6.17 7.98 -2.55
CA GLU A 47 -5.74 8.56 -1.28
C GLU A 47 -6.13 7.65 -0.12
N HIS A 48 -7.29 6.99 -0.19
CA HIS A 48 -7.66 5.94 0.77
C HIS A 48 -6.75 4.71 0.64
N GLN A 49 -6.30 4.34 -0.57
CA GLN A 49 -5.27 3.30 -0.74
C GLN A 49 -3.97 3.68 -0.02
N ALA A 50 -3.52 4.93 -0.13
CA ALA A 50 -2.36 5.42 0.61
C ALA A 50 -2.60 5.41 2.13
N LEU A 51 -3.82 5.73 2.57
CA LEU A 51 -4.22 5.74 3.98
C LEU A 51 -4.15 4.34 4.62
N VAL A 52 -4.37 3.26 3.86
CA VAL A 52 -4.19 1.88 4.34
C VAL A 52 -2.81 1.70 4.96
N ARG A 53 -1.77 2.27 4.35
CA ARG A 53 -0.37 2.17 4.80
C ARG A 53 0.07 3.23 5.80
N ALA A 54 -0.75 4.25 6.04
CA ALA A 54 -0.42 5.32 6.96
C ALA A 54 -0.41 4.81 8.41
N ARG A 55 0.49 5.36 9.22
CA ARG A 55 0.55 5.15 10.67
C ARG A 55 1.24 6.32 11.34
N CYS A 56 0.95 6.55 12.62
CA CYS A 56 1.75 7.49 13.40
C CYS A 56 3.17 6.94 13.62
N VAL A 57 4.19 7.77 13.34
CA VAL A 57 5.61 7.43 13.57
C VAL A 57 6.21 8.21 14.74
N ALA A 58 5.71 9.41 15.01
CA ALA A 58 6.15 10.30 16.08
C ALA A 58 5.00 11.22 16.50
N GLY A 59 5.11 11.84 17.68
CA GLY A 59 4.11 12.77 18.22
C GLY A 59 3.48 12.30 19.53
N ASP A 60 2.59 13.14 20.06
CA ASP A 60 1.86 12.92 21.31
C ASP A 60 1.06 11.60 21.31
N PRO A 61 1.10 10.80 22.40
CA PRO A 61 0.39 9.52 22.48
C PRO A 61 -1.13 9.65 22.32
N ALA A 62 -1.77 10.69 22.88
CA ALA A 62 -3.21 10.86 22.78
C ALA A 62 -3.63 11.25 21.36
N LEU A 63 -2.85 12.09 20.68
CA LEU A 63 -3.06 12.38 19.26
C LEU A 63 -2.88 11.15 18.38
N ARG A 64 -1.88 10.30 18.68
CA ARG A 64 -1.66 9.03 17.97
C ARG A 64 -2.88 8.12 18.07
N GLU A 65 -3.41 7.92 19.26
CA GLU A 65 -4.59 7.07 19.47
C GLU A 65 -5.82 7.59 18.71
N ARG A 66 -6.03 8.91 18.75
CA ARG A 66 -7.12 9.56 18.01
C ARG A 66 -6.97 9.41 16.49
N PHE A 67 -5.75 9.55 15.97
CA PHE A 67 -5.47 9.35 14.55
C PHE A 67 -5.70 7.89 14.13
N GLU A 68 -5.19 6.90 14.88
CA GLU A 68 -5.36 5.49 14.54
C GLU A 68 -6.85 5.07 14.60
N THR A 69 -7.59 5.61 15.56
CA THR A 69 -9.06 5.44 15.66
C THR A 69 -9.76 6.00 14.43
N LEU A 70 -9.43 7.24 14.05
CA LEU A 70 -9.99 7.88 12.85
C LEU A 70 -9.62 7.11 11.58
N ARG A 71 -8.34 6.73 11.41
CA ARG A 71 -7.87 5.95 10.26
C ARG A 71 -8.67 4.67 10.11
N ARG A 72 -8.87 3.90 11.19
CA ARG A 72 -9.68 2.68 11.18
C ARG A 72 -11.12 2.97 10.79
N ALA A 73 -11.73 4.00 11.38
CA ALA A 73 -13.10 4.40 11.05
C ALA A 73 -13.24 4.74 9.56
N LEU A 74 -12.32 5.52 8.99
CA LEU A 74 -12.30 5.88 7.57
C LEU A 74 -12.14 4.63 6.68
N LEU A 75 -11.24 3.71 7.03
CA LEU A 75 -11.02 2.49 6.26
C LEU A 75 -12.21 1.53 6.32
N CYS A 76 -12.93 1.48 7.45
CA CYS A 76 -14.12 0.64 7.63
C CYS A 76 -15.42 1.26 7.10
N GLU A 77 -15.39 2.39 6.39
CA GLU A 77 -16.59 2.93 5.75
C GLU A 77 -17.11 1.98 4.66
N PRO A 78 -18.45 1.77 4.57
CA PRO A 78 -19.04 1.02 3.48
C PRO A 78 -18.73 1.67 2.13
N ARG A 79 -18.34 0.85 1.15
CA ARG A 79 -18.01 1.29 -0.22
C ARG A 79 -18.65 0.35 -1.23
N ASP A 80 -18.94 0.89 -2.40
CA ASP A 80 -19.24 0.08 -3.58
C ASP A 80 -17.97 -0.68 -4.00
N ARG A 81 -18.00 -2.01 -3.84
CA ARG A 81 -16.85 -2.88 -4.10
C ARG A 81 -16.45 -2.90 -5.58
N ASP A 82 -17.41 -2.80 -6.49
CA ASP A 82 -17.15 -2.79 -7.92
C ASP A 82 -16.43 -1.50 -8.31
N LYS A 83 -16.90 -0.36 -7.78
CA LYS A 83 -16.21 0.92 -7.98
C LYS A 83 -14.79 0.92 -7.42
N VAL A 84 -14.58 0.39 -6.21
CA VAL A 84 -13.22 0.29 -5.63
C VAL A 84 -12.34 -0.63 -6.46
N ARG A 85 -12.86 -1.76 -6.97
CA ARG A 85 -12.14 -2.67 -7.86
C ARG A 85 -11.68 -1.95 -9.12
N GLU A 86 -12.59 -1.25 -9.79
CA GLU A 86 -12.31 -0.48 -11.02
C GLU A 86 -11.28 0.63 -10.78
N ASP A 87 -11.45 1.43 -9.72
CA ASP A 87 -10.55 2.53 -9.39
C ASP A 87 -9.12 2.04 -9.12
N VAL A 88 -8.98 0.96 -8.35
CA VAL A 88 -7.67 0.38 -7.98
C VAL A 88 -6.98 -0.22 -9.22
N ALA A 89 -7.72 -0.96 -10.06
CA ALA A 89 -7.19 -1.52 -11.30
C ALA A 89 -6.75 -0.41 -12.28
N ALA A 90 -7.60 0.61 -12.49
CA ALA A 90 -7.29 1.74 -13.35
C ALA A 90 -6.09 2.56 -12.85
N MET A 91 -5.93 2.70 -11.52
CA MET A 91 -4.75 3.35 -10.93
C MET A 91 -3.48 2.54 -11.18
N ARG A 92 -3.55 1.20 -11.04
CA ARG A 92 -2.42 0.32 -11.33
C ARG A 92 -1.96 0.44 -12.78
N GLU A 93 -2.90 0.41 -13.73
CA GLU A 93 -2.60 0.55 -15.15
C GLU A 93 -1.95 1.89 -15.49
N ARG A 94 -2.46 2.99 -14.94
CA ARG A 94 -1.84 4.32 -15.10
C ARG A 94 -0.40 4.31 -14.59
N MET A 95 -0.15 3.68 -13.45
CA MET A 95 1.20 3.59 -12.88
C MET A 95 2.17 2.82 -13.81
N VAL A 96 1.72 1.75 -14.48
CA VAL A 96 2.50 1.05 -15.51
C VAL A 96 2.81 2.00 -16.67
N LYS A 97 1.79 2.66 -17.24
CA LYS A 97 1.94 3.51 -18.44
C LYS A 97 2.93 4.68 -18.23
N HIS A 98 2.97 5.24 -17.02
CA HIS A 98 3.85 6.36 -16.70
C HIS A 98 5.31 5.95 -16.39
N HIS A 99 5.60 4.66 -16.22
CA HIS A 99 6.94 4.16 -15.93
C HIS A 99 7.43 3.25 -17.07
N LYS A 100 8.16 3.82 -18.04
CA LYS A 100 8.82 3.07 -19.13
C LYS A 100 10.13 2.38 -18.72
N ALA A 101 10.43 2.28 -17.43
CA ALA A 101 11.67 1.66 -16.95
C ALA A 101 11.64 0.14 -17.21
N GLU A 102 12.82 -0.46 -17.32
CA GLU A 102 12.97 -1.92 -17.42
C GLU A 102 12.19 -2.65 -16.32
N ALA A 103 11.69 -3.84 -16.65
CA ALA A 103 11.01 -4.72 -15.72
C ALA A 103 11.81 -4.87 -14.41
N ASP A 104 11.26 -4.35 -13.31
CA ASP A 104 11.85 -4.45 -11.97
C ASP A 104 10.95 -5.28 -11.04
N LEU A 105 11.51 -5.83 -9.96
CA LEU A 105 10.78 -6.69 -9.00
C LEU A 105 9.58 -5.98 -8.36
N LYS A 106 9.60 -4.66 -8.36
CA LYS A 106 8.59 -3.85 -7.68
C LYS A 106 7.39 -3.63 -8.59
N ARG A 107 7.60 -3.24 -9.84
CA ARG A 107 6.59 -2.70 -10.75
C ARG A 107 6.18 -3.66 -11.87
N SER A 108 6.94 -4.73 -12.11
CA SER A 108 6.55 -5.78 -13.06
C SER A 108 5.22 -6.41 -12.66
N ALA A 109 4.50 -6.96 -13.64
CA ALA A 109 3.35 -7.82 -13.34
C ALA A 109 3.80 -9.00 -12.47
N GLY A 110 3.03 -9.31 -11.43
CA GLY A 110 3.44 -10.28 -10.40
C GLY A 110 4.42 -9.72 -9.36
N GLY A 111 4.78 -8.43 -9.45
CA GLY A 111 5.74 -7.80 -8.56
C GLY A 111 5.14 -7.31 -7.23
N ILE A 112 5.98 -6.65 -6.43
CA ILE A 112 5.62 -6.15 -5.09
C ILE A 112 4.41 -5.22 -5.12
N VAL A 113 4.32 -4.34 -6.13
CA VAL A 113 3.25 -3.35 -6.26
C VAL A 113 1.90 -4.02 -6.50
N ASP A 114 1.84 -5.14 -7.24
CA ASP A 114 0.58 -5.86 -7.46
C ASP A 114 0.05 -6.39 -6.11
N ILE A 115 0.94 -6.92 -5.27
CA ILE A 115 0.58 -7.37 -3.92
C ILE A 115 0.13 -6.20 -3.05
N GLU A 116 0.83 -5.07 -3.08
CA GLU A 116 0.44 -3.85 -2.35
C GLU A 116 -0.96 -3.36 -2.75
N PHE A 117 -1.25 -3.36 -4.05
CA PHE A 117 -2.55 -2.94 -4.58
C PHE A 117 -3.66 -3.93 -4.21
N MET A 118 -3.41 -5.24 -4.29
CA MET A 118 -4.36 -6.25 -3.80
C MET A 118 -4.67 -6.06 -2.31
N VAL A 119 -3.64 -5.91 -1.48
CA VAL A 119 -3.81 -5.65 -0.03
C VAL A 119 -4.65 -4.40 0.22
N GLN A 120 -4.36 -3.30 -0.46
CA GLN A 120 -5.12 -2.05 -0.32
C GLN A 120 -6.58 -2.21 -0.75
N TYR A 121 -6.81 -2.90 -1.88
CA TYR A 121 -8.15 -3.23 -2.34
C TYR A 121 -8.92 -4.05 -1.29
N LEU A 122 -8.32 -5.11 -0.74
CA LEU A 122 -8.96 -5.97 0.25
C LEU A 122 -9.41 -5.18 1.47
N VAL A 123 -8.57 -4.26 1.96
CA VAL A 123 -8.96 -3.39 3.08
C VAL A 123 -10.14 -2.50 2.69
N LEU A 124 -10.05 -1.77 1.58
CA LEU A 124 -11.10 -0.82 1.19
C LEU A 124 -12.44 -1.50 0.83
N ALA A 125 -12.40 -2.70 0.27
CA ALA A 125 -13.58 -3.45 -0.15
C ALA A 125 -14.25 -4.23 0.99
N HIS A 126 -13.49 -4.64 2.02
CA HIS A 126 -13.98 -5.59 3.03
C HIS A 126 -13.85 -5.12 4.48
N ALA A 127 -13.13 -4.04 4.79
CA ALA A 127 -12.93 -3.63 6.19
C ALA A 127 -14.21 -3.19 6.92
N ALA A 128 -15.27 -2.79 6.19
CA ALA A 128 -16.58 -2.51 6.78
C ALA A 128 -17.19 -3.76 7.45
N GLU A 129 -17.03 -4.93 6.83
CA GLU A 129 -17.52 -6.23 7.34
C GLU A 129 -16.46 -6.97 8.17
N HIS A 130 -15.18 -6.73 7.87
CA HIS A 130 -14.04 -7.37 8.52
C HIS A 130 -13.05 -6.33 9.05
N PRO A 131 -13.36 -5.61 10.16
CA PRO A 131 -12.54 -4.52 10.68
C PRO A 131 -11.10 -4.90 11.03
N ALA A 132 -10.82 -6.19 11.24
CA ALA A 132 -9.48 -6.72 11.46
C ALA A 132 -8.49 -6.33 10.35
N LEU A 133 -8.98 -6.19 9.11
CA LEU A 133 -8.18 -5.75 7.95
C LEU A 133 -7.60 -4.34 8.11
N ALA A 134 -8.25 -3.46 8.88
CA ALA A 134 -7.82 -2.08 9.08
C ALA A 134 -6.90 -1.89 10.30
N VAL A 135 -6.63 -2.94 11.08
CA VAL A 135 -5.88 -2.85 12.35
C VAL A 135 -4.42 -2.48 12.12
N PHE A 136 -3.78 -3.12 11.14
CA PHE A 136 -2.37 -2.94 10.82
C PHE A 136 -2.18 -2.29 9.44
N PRO A 137 -1.08 -1.55 9.21
CA PRO A 137 -0.82 -0.85 7.95
C PRO A 137 0.12 -1.59 6.98
N ASP A 138 0.67 -2.76 7.37
CA ASP A 138 1.61 -3.53 6.57
C ASP A 138 0.98 -4.75 5.91
N ASN A 139 1.53 -5.13 4.76
CA ASN A 139 0.97 -6.16 3.90
C ASN A 139 0.85 -7.53 4.58
N VAL A 140 1.83 -7.92 5.38
CA VAL A 140 1.88 -9.27 5.99
C VAL A 140 0.70 -9.44 6.95
N ARG A 141 0.54 -8.52 7.90
CA ARG A 141 -0.56 -8.62 8.88
C ARG A 141 -1.94 -8.39 8.27
N ILE A 142 -2.03 -7.62 7.18
CA ILE A 142 -3.29 -7.48 6.45
C ILE A 142 -3.64 -8.79 5.71
N LEU A 143 -2.66 -9.45 5.08
CA LEU A 143 -2.87 -10.76 4.43
C LEU A 143 -3.25 -11.83 5.46
N GLU A 144 -2.59 -11.87 6.61
CA GLU A 144 -2.96 -12.74 7.74
C GLU A 144 -4.42 -12.51 8.16
N ALA A 145 -4.84 -11.25 8.33
CA ALA A 145 -6.22 -10.92 8.66
C ALA A 145 -7.20 -11.30 7.54
N ALA A 146 -6.83 -11.15 6.27
CA ALA A 146 -7.65 -11.56 5.13
C ALA A 146 -7.85 -13.09 5.09
N GLY A 147 -6.79 -13.86 5.37
CA GLY A 147 -6.88 -15.31 5.49
C GLY A 147 -7.70 -15.77 6.69
N ALA A 148 -7.51 -15.13 7.86
CA ALA A 148 -8.22 -15.48 9.09
C ALA A 148 -9.73 -15.15 9.03
N SER A 149 -10.11 -14.12 8.28
CA SER A 149 -11.51 -13.70 8.11
C SER A 149 -12.25 -14.40 6.96
N GLY A 150 -11.55 -15.18 6.14
CA GLY A 150 -12.11 -15.85 4.97
C GLY A 150 -12.31 -14.93 3.76
N VAL A 151 -11.87 -13.66 3.83
CA VAL A 151 -11.87 -12.73 2.68
C VAL A 151 -10.96 -13.24 1.57
N LEU A 152 -9.86 -13.91 1.94
CA LEU A 152 -9.06 -14.73 1.04
C LEU A 152 -9.00 -16.16 1.58
N ALA A 153 -8.87 -17.14 0.68
CA ALA A 153 -8.46 -18.48 1.08
C ALA A 153 -7.12 -18.39 1.81
N ARG A 154 -7.00 -19.08 2.95
CA ARG A 154 -5.84 -19.00 3.84
C ARG A 154 -4.55 -19.33 3.12
N GLU A 155 -4.57 -20.36 2.27
CA GLU A 155 -3.43 -20.81 1.48
C GLU A 155 -2.99 -19.73 0.48
N THR A 156 -3.94 -18.96 -0.06
CA THR A 156 -3.63 -17.83 -0.96
C THR A 156 -2.97 -16.69 -0.18
N ALA A 157 -3.48 -16.36 1.00
CA ALA A 157 -2.90 -15.32 1.84
C ALA A 157 -1.46 -15.66 2.29
N GLU A 158 -1.22 -16.91 2.69
CA GLU A 158 0.10 -17.42 3.07
C GLU A 158 1.07 -17.40 1.87
N ALA A 159 0.61 -17.83 0.70
CA ALA A 159 1.43 -17.83 -0.52
C ALA A 159 1.76 -16.40 -1.02
N LEU A 160 0.81 -15.45 -0.94
CA LEU A 160 1.08 -14.04 -1.22
C LEU A 160 2.06 -13.42 -0.22
N THR A 161 1.97 -13.81 1.06
CA THR A 161 2.90 -13.37 2.10
C THR A 161 4.32 -13.83 1.80
N ALA A 162 4.49 -15.11 1.46
CA ALA A 162 5.78 -15.67 1.06
C ALA A 162 6.36 -14.96 -0.17
N ALA A 163 5.53 -14.74 -1.20
CA ALA A 163 5.92 -13.99 -2.40
C ALA A 163 6.39 -12.57 -2.08
N TYR A 164 5.61 -11.83 -1.27
CA TYR A 164 5.96 -10.47 -0.86
C TYR A 164 7.29 -10.40 -0.11
N LEU A 165 7.51 -11.30 0.85
CA LEU A 165 8.73 -11.34 1.64
C LEU A 165 9.96 -11.68 0.78
N ALA A 166 9.83 -12.66 -0.12
CA ALA A 166 10.92 -13.06 -1.01
C ALA A 166 11.30 -11.94 -1.99
N LEU A 167 10.31 -11.34 -2.66
CA LEU A 167 10.54 -10.23 -3.60
C LEU A 167 11.11 -9.00 -2.89
N ARG A 168 10.62 -8.69 -1.68
CA ARG A 168 11.13 -7.56 -0.88
C ARG A 168 12.55 -7.78 -0.39
N ALA A 169 12.88 -8.99 0.07
CA ALA A 169 14.25 -9.33 0.47
C ALA A 169 15.23 -9.19 -0.70
N GLU A 170 14.84 -9.64 -1.88
CA GLU A 170 15.65 -9.48 -3.08
C GLU A 170 15.79 -8.00 -3.51
N ASN A 171 14.72 -7.22 -3.41
CA ASN A 171 14.79 -5.77 -3.64
C ASN A 171 15.76 -5.06 -2.66
N HIS A 172 15.80 -5.48 -1.39
CA HIS A 172 16.78 -4.98 -0.43
C HIS A 172 18.21 -5.38 -0.80
N ARG A 173 18.43 -6.61 -1.27
CA ARG A 173 19.76 -7.08 -1.72
C ARG A 173 20.29 -6.28 -2.89
N ARG A 174 19.44 -5.96 -3.87
CA ARG A 174 19.79 -5.08 -5.01
C ARG A 174 20.17 -3.67 -4.56
N ALA A 175 19.53 -3.13 -3.52
CA ALA A 175 19.86 -1.81 -2.96
C ALA A 175 21.22 -1.78 -2.27
N LEU A 176 21.78 -2.93 -1.86
CA LEU A 176 23.15 -3.08 -1.36
C LEU A 176 24.18 -3.24 -2.49
N ASP A 177 23.81 -2.94 -3.72
CA ASP A 177 24.63 -3.14 -4.93
C ASP A 177 25.10 -4.59 -5.13
N LEU A 178 24.26 -5.54 -4.68
CA LEU A 178 24.42 -6.96 -4.94
C LEU A 178 23.32 -7.41 -5.92
N PRO A 179 23.32 -7.00 -7.20
CA PRO A 179 22.30 -7.45 -8.14
C PRO A 179 22.48 -8.93 -8.51
N ASP A 180 21.36 -9.67 -8.62
CA ASP A 180 21.32 -11.02 -9.19
C ASP A 180 20.05 -11.10 -10.03
N ARG A 181 20.24 -10.80 -11.32
CA ARG A 181 19.13 -10.74 -12.27
C ARG A 181 18.46 -12.09 -12.43
N GLU A 182 19.23 -13.17 -12.46
CA GLU A 182 18.70 -14.52 -12.64
C GLU A 182 17.83 -14.93 -11.46
N ARG A 183 18.27 -14.63 -10.23
CA ARG A 183 17.46 -14.84 -9.03
C ARG A 183 16.19 -14.00 -9.02
N ALA A 184 16.28 -12.72 -9.40
CA ALA A 184 15.12 -11.85 -9.48
C ALA A 184 14.06 -12.39 -10.47
N GLU A 185 14.50 -12.80 -11.66
CA GLU A 185 13.60 -13.38 -12.68
C GLU A 185 13.03 -14.73 -12.24
N ARG A 186 13.83 -15.57 -11.56
CA ARG A 186 13.35 -16.83 -10.98
C ARG A 186 12.28 -16.60 -9.91
N LEU A 187 12.49 -15.68 -8.98
CA LEU A 187 11.50 -15.36 -7.95
C LEU A 187 10.18 -14.84 -8.54
N LEU A 188 10.25 -14.03 -9.59
CA LEU A 188 9.04 -13.58 -10.30
C LEU A 188 8.30 -14.77 -10.93
N ARG A 189 9.01 -15.68 -11.60
CA ARG A 189 8.42 -16.89 -12.19
C ARG A 189 7.81 -17.82 -11.13
N ASP A 190 8.53 -18.09 -10.05
CA ASP A 190 8.10 -19.01 -8.98
C ASP A 190 6.81 -18.53 -8.30
N HIS A 191 6.61 -17.21 -8.19
CA HIS A 191 5.44 -16.60 -7.58
C HIS A 191 4.40 -16.08 -8.59
N GLU A 192 4.66 -16.20 -9.89
CA GLU A 192 3.80 -15.63 -10.93
C GLU A 192 2.37 -16.15 -10.84
N ALA A 193 2.23 -17.48 -10.70
CA ALA A 193 0.93 -18.14 -10.67
C ALA A 193 0.06 -17.66 -9.49
N VAL A 194 0.64 -17.47 -8.30
CA VAL A 194 -0.12 -17.00 -7.14
C VAL A 194 -0.44 -15.51 -7.26
N VAL A 195 0.53 -14.66 -7.61
CA VAL A 195 0.30 -13.21 -7.64
C VAL A 195 -0.62 -12.83 -8.78
N ARG A 196 -0.32 -13.26 -10.02
CA ARG A 196 -1.16 -12.93 -11.18
C ARG A 196 -2.50 -13.66 -11.13
N GLY A 197 -2.52 -14.92 -10.68
CA GLY A 197 -3.76 -15.67 -10.52
C GLY A 197 -4.71 -15.00 -9.52
N THR A 198 -4.17 -14.49 -8.40
CA THR A 198 -4.99 -13.75 -7.43
C THR A 198 -5.39 -12.37 -7.96
N TRP A 199 -4.49 -11.67 -8.65
CA TRP A 199 -4.82 -10.39 -9.30
C TRP A 199 -6.01 -10.53 -10.25
N VAL A 200 -5.98 -11.53 -11.13
CA VAL A 200 -7.08 -11.82 -12.07
C VAL A 200 -8.38 -12.13 -11.31
N LYS A 201 -8.34 -12.97 -10.28
CA LYS A 201 -9.54 -13.28 -9.48
C LYS A 201 -10.16 -12.06 -8.81
N LEU A 202 -9.35 -11.09 -8.37
CA LEU A 202 -9.82 -9.90 -7.66
C LEU A 202 -10.26 -8.76 -8.60
N PHE A 203 -9.63 -8.63 -9.77
CA PHE A 203 -9.80 -7.47 -10.65
C PHE A 203 -10.38 -7.78 -12.03
N SER A 204 -10.62 -9.05 -12.37
CA SER A 204 -11.40 -9.38 -13.57
C SER A 204 -12.87 -8.98 -13.38
N PRO A 205 -13.51 -8.44 -14.45
CA PRO A 205 -14.92 -8.09 -14.44
C PRO A 205 -15.84 -9.32 -14.31
#